data_AF-A0A3N5FML3-F1
#
_entry.id   AF-A0A3N5FML3-F1
#
_cell.length_a   1.000
_cell.length_b   1.000
_cell.length_c   1.000
_cell.angle_alpha   90.00
_cell.angle_beta   90.00
_cell.angle_gamma   90.00
#
_symmetry.space_group_name_H-M   'P 1'
#
loop_
_entity.id
_entity.type
_entity.pdbx_description
1 polymer ?
#
loop_
_entity_poly.entity_id
_entity_poly.type
_entity_poly.pdbx_seq_one_letter_code
_entity_poly.pdbx_strand_id
1 'polypeptide(L)'
;MNNICIDRIPEELKKLNQWVAWKIQPKENGKTTKIPINPNTGKYAKVNENGSWGSFEEALLRYNENGLQGIGFVFKKDSPYVGIDLDDCLDPATHSFSQEALSTIKHFGSYTEISPSGKGLHIIVKGSLPAQGRKNGSIEMYAYGRFFTITGNVPDEAPSEIADRRDELLLFHQQHFGVQVKQLDQGVMQDGEDDPIIQMARKAANGKKFDQLWKGDYSGYPSQSEADLALCQMLSFWTRGDSRIIDSMFRKSGLFRPKFDERRYSDGETYGQATIRKALTNNNLSVGPSPQTESKQPKFNLTELGNSERLVYRHRQDIRYCHTWKSWMIWDGQRWVQDKSDKIKMLAKEVVRSIYFEAGQATDTTERQEISKHARKSESSYNVNAMIKLAESEVPVRTEELDQDPWLFNCQNGTL
;
A
#
# COMPACT_ATOMS: atom_id res chain seq x y z
N MET A 1 -18.99 -32.59 8.60
CA MET A 1 -18.53 -32.08 7.29
C MET A 1 -19.31 -30.81 7.05
N ASN A 2 -18.67 -29.66 6.99
CA ASN A 2 -19.40 -28.42 6.72
C ASN A 2 -19.78 -28.41 5.24
N ASN A 3 -21.06 -28.60 4.96
CA ASN A 3 -21.61 -28.44 3.62
C ASN A 3 -21.45 -26.98 3.19
N ILE A 4 -21.02 -26.76 1.94
CA ILE A 4 -20.96 -25.43 1.34
C ILE A 4 -22.39 -24.98 1.03
N CYS A 5 -22.79 -23.81 1.52
CA CYS A 5 -24.09 -23.20 1.23
C CYS A 5 -24.03 -22.45 -0.12
N ILE A 6 -24.02 -23.22 -1.22
CA ILE A 6 -23.81 -22.73 -2.59
C ILE A 6 -24.76 -21.58 -2.96
N ASP A 7 -26.02 -21.66 -2.57
CA ASP A 7 -27.05 -20.68 -2.94
C ASP A 7 -26.84 -19.31 -2.31
N ARG A 8 -26.07 -19.24 -1.21
CA ARG A 8 -25.76 -17.99 -0.50
C ARG A 8 -24.43 -17.36 -0.93
N ILE A 9 -23.65 -18.03 -1.78
CA ILE A 9 -22.43 -17.45 -2.36
C ILE A 9 -22.81 -16.41 -3.43
N PRO A 10 -22.23 -15.19 -3.43
CA PRO A 10 -22.57 -14.13 -4.36
C PRO A 10 -22.40 -14.54 -5.82
N GLU A 11 -23.45 -14.33 -6.63
CA GLU A 11 -23.46 -14.67 -8.06
C GLU A 11 -22.35 -13.98 -8.86
N GLU A 12 -21.97 -12.77 -8.46
CA GLU A 12 -20.87 -12.06 -9.13
C GLU A 12 -19.49 -12.68 -8.90
N LEU A 13 -19.27 -13.40 -7.79
CA LEU A 13 -18.04 -14.15 -7.58
C LEU A 13 -18.04 -15.44 -8.40
N LYS A 14 -19.19 -16.14 -8.47
CA LYS A 14 -19.34 -17.40 -9.23
C LYS A 14 -18.97 -17.24 -10.70
N LYS A 15 -19.27 -16.08 -11.29
CA LYS A 15 -18.98 -15.73 -12.69
C LYS A 15 -17.48 -15.56 -13.02
N LEU A 16 -16.59 -15.55 -12.03
CA LEU A 16 -15.17 -15.29 -12.22
C LEU A 16 -14.37 -16.59 -12.26
N ASN A 17 -13.35 -16.65 -13.12
CA ASN A 17 -12.39 -17.77 -13.15
C ASN A 17 -11.30 -17.60 -12.08
N GLN A 18 -11.71 -17.50 -10.83
CA GLN A 18 -10.87 -17.23 -9.66
C GLN A 18 -11.04 -18.27 -8.55
N TRP A 19 -11.54 -19.47 -8.89
CA TRP A 19 -11.87 -20.50 -7.92
C TRP A 19 -10.82 -21.62 -7.86
N VAL A 20 -10.66 -22.13 -6.64
CA VAL A 20 -9.81 -23.27 -6.32
C VAL A 20 -10.58 -24.22 -5.40
N ALA A 21 -10.22 -25.49 -5.38
CA ALA A 21 -10.53 -26.33 -4.25
C ALA A 21 -9.42 -26.16 -3.19
N TRP A 22 -9.59 -26.68 -1.97
CA TRP A 22 -8.50 -26.64 -0.99
C TRP A 22 -8.47 -27.86 -0.09
N LYS A 23 -7.29 -28.12 0.47
CA LYS A 23 -7.11 -29.12 1.50
C LYS A 23 -6.32 -28.65 2.71
N ILE A 24 -6.50 -29.33 3.84
CA ILE A 24 -5.67 -29.16 5.03
C ILE A 24 -4.39 -29.98 4.87
N GLN A 25 -3.24 -29.35 5.07
CA GLN A 25 -1.95 -30.02 5.16
C GLN A 25 -1.27 -29.71 6.50
N PRO A 26 -0.78 -30.74 7.23
CA PRO A 26 0.08 -30.54 8.39
C PRO A 26 1.40 -29.88 8.00
N LYS A 27 1.87 -28.96 8.83
CA LYS A 27 3.22 -28.38 8.78
C LYS A 27 4.12 -29.15 9.75
N GLU A 28 5.44 -29.07 9.52
CA GLU A 28 6.46 -29.71 10.37
C GLU A 28 6.38 -29.27 11.85
N ASN A 29 5.89 -28.05 12.11
CA ASN A 29 5.71 -27.50 13.45
C ASN A 29 4.41 -27.94 14.15
N GLY A 30 3.70 -28.94 13.63
CA GLY A 30 2.44 -29.45 14.18
C GLY A 30 1.21 -28.56 13.92
N LYS A 31 1.37 -27.37 13.33
CA LYS A 31 0.23 -26.55 12.87
C LYS A 31 -0.30 -27.09 11.55
N THR A 32 -1.53 -26.74 11.20
CA THR A 32 -2.09 -27.05 9.88
C THR A 32 -2.12 -25.81 8.99
N THR A 33 -2.20 -26.01 7.68
CA THR A 33 -2.37 -24.94 6.69
C THR A 33 -3.36 -25.36 5.62
N LYS A 34 -4.15 -24.41 5.14
CA LYS A 34 -5.06 -24.61 4.03
C LYS A 34 -4.29 -24.36 2.74
N ILE A 35 -4.30 -25.30 1.81
CA ILE A 35 -3.54 -25.23 0.56
C ILE A 35 -4.53 -25.26 -0.61
N PRO A 36 -4.43 -24.31 -1.55
CA PRO A 36 -5.30 -24.28 -2.71
C PRO A 36 -4.87 -25.32 -3.75
N ILE A 37 -5.85 -25.98 -4.33
CA ILE A 37 -5.73 -27.03 -5.33
C ILE A 37 -6.40 -26.52 -6.61
N ASN A 38 -5.65 -26.60 -7.71
CA ASN A 38 -6.15 -26.21 -9.02
C ASN A 38 -7.30 -27.16 -9.41
N PRO A 39 -8.50 -26.64 -9.70
CA PRO A 39 -9.69 -27.45 -9.85
C PRO A 39 -9.67 -28.32 -11.13
N ASN A 40 -8.85 -27.97 -12.12
CA ASN A 40 -8.71 -28.77 -13.34
C ASN A 40 -7.64 -29.86 -13.18
N THR A 41 -6.47 -29.52 -12.65
CA THR A 41 -5.29 -30.42 -12.67
C THR A 41 -5.11 -31.27 -11.42
N GLY A 42 -5.68 -30.89 -10.28
CA GLY A 42 -5.51 -31.60 -8.99
C GLY A 42 -4.19 -31.29 -8.30
N LYS A 43 -3.33 -30.50 -8.93
CA LYS A 43 -2.05 -30.03 -8.38
C LYS A 43 -2.25 -28.76 -7.55
N TYR A 44 -1.20 -28.34 -6.85
CA TYR A 44 -1.24 -27.07 -6.11
C TYR A 44 -1.53 -25.89 -7.03
N ALA A 45 -2.51 -25.09 -6.64
CA ALA A 45 -2.77 -23.80 -7.26
C ALA A 45 -1.82 -22.75 -6.69
N LYS A 46 -1.33 -21.86 -7.56
CA LYS A 46 -0.50 -20.72 -7.16
C LYS A 46 -1.34 -19.45 -7.20
N VAL A 47 -1.57 -18.85 -6.04
CA VAL A 47 -2.47 -17.69 -5.83
C VAL A 47 -2.01 -16.39 -6.50
N ASN A 48 -0.85 -16.39 -7.16
CA ASN A 48 -0.26 -15.28 -7.89
C ASN A 48 -0.05 -15.56 -9.38
N GLU A 49 -0.45 -16.72 -9.90
CA GLU A 49 -0.27 -17.09 -11.32
C GLU A 49 -1.63 -17.27 -12.02
N ASN A 50 -1.88 -16.46 -13.04
CA ASN A 50 -3.04 -16.61 -13.92
C ASN A 50 -3.02 -18.00 -14.58
N GLY A 51 -4.19 -18.65 -14.69
CA GLY A 51 -4.32 -20.00 -15.24
C GLY A 51 -4.09 -21.12 -14.22
N SER A 52 -3.73 -20.78 -12.97
CA SER A 52 -3.62 -21.77 -11.88
C SER A 52 -4.95 -22.01 -11.13
N TRP A 53 -6.01 -21.30 -11.51
CA TRP A 53 -7.36 -21.36 -10.91
C TRP A 53 -8.39 -21.64 -12.02
N GLY A 54 -9.63 -21.92 -11.65
CA GLY A 54 -10.71 -22.28 -12.58
C GLY A 54 -12.04 -21.59 -12.28
N SER A 55 -13.10 -22.10 -12.89
CA SER A 55 -14.48 -21.65 -12.65
C SER A 55 -15.04 -22.17 -11.32
N PHE A 56 -16.16 -21.59 -10.89
CA PHE A 56 -16.88 -22.02 -9.69
C PHE A 56 -17.33 -23.48 -9.80
N GLU A 57 -17.87 -23.86 -10.97
CA GLU A 57 -18.36 -25.20 -11.25
C GLU A 57 -17.22 -26.22 -11.24
N GLU A 58 -16.06 -25.89 -11.84
CA GLU A 58 -14.86 -26.74 -11.80
C GLU A 58 -14.39 -26.97 -10.35
N ALA A 59 -14.40 -25.91 -9.53
CA ALA A 59 -14.01 -26.02 -8.12
C ALA A 59 -14.98 -26.87 -7.30
N LEU A 60 -16.29 -26.74 -7.53
CA LEU A 60 -17.31 -27.57 -6.89
C LEU A 60 -17.21 -29.04 -7.30
N LEU A 61 -17.05 -29.30 -8.60
CA LEU A 61 -16.86 -30.66 -9.11
C LEU A 61 -15.64 -31.32 -8.48
N ARG A 62 -14.53 -30.59 -8.40
CA ARG A 62 -13.31 -31.07 -7.73
C ARG A 62 -13.51 -31.28 -6.23
N TYR A 63 -14.21 -30.37 -5.54
CA TYR A 63 -14.48 -30.52 -4.12
C TYR A 63 -15.26 -31.82 -3.79
N ASN A 64 -16.14 -32.26 -4.70
CA ASN A 64 -16.87 -33.52 -4.56
C ASN A 64 -15.98 -34.77 -4.74
N GLU A 65 -14.72 -34.63 -5.15
CA GLU A 65 -13.74 -35.71 -5.15
C GLU A 65 -13.16 -35.93 -3.73
N ASN A 66 -12.80 -37.18 -3.41
CA ASN A 66 -12.30 -37.54 -2.07
C ASN A 66 -11.04 -36.75 -1.66
N GLY A 67 -11.01 -36.26 -0.41
CA GLY A 67 -9.81 -35.75 0.27
C GLY A 67 -9.62 -34.22 0.29
N LEU A 68 -10.59 -33.46 -0.22
CA LEU A 68 -10.61 -31.99 -0.15
C LEU A 68 -11.62 -31.52 0.91
N GLN A 69 -11.40 -30.32 1.46
CA GLN A 69 -12.20 -29.79 2.57
C GLN A 69 -13.12 -28.64 2.16
N GLY A 70 -12.96 -28.08 0.97
CA GLY A 70 -13.88 -27.06 0.45
C GLY A 70 -13.38 -26.39 -0.83
N ILE A 71 -14.06 -25.30 -1.18
CA ILE A 71 -13.67 -24.38 -2.26
C ILE A 71 -13.11 -23.08 -1.69
N GLY A 72 -12.44 -22.31 -2.53
CA GLY A 72 -11.88 -21.02 -2.19
C GLY A 72 -11.82 -20.08 -3.38
N PHE A 73 -11.77 -18.79 -3.07
CA PHE A 73 -11.73 -17.69 -4.02
C PHE A 73 -10.40 -16.95 -3.92
N VAL A 74 -9.74 -16.73 -5.06
CA VAL A 74 -8.42 -16.10 -5.13
C VAL A 74 -8.55 -14.61 -5.43
N PHE A 75 -7.86 -13.77 -4.66
CA PHE A 75 -7.81 -12.32 -4.89
C PHE A 75 -6.75 -11.97 -5.93
N LYS A 76 -7.17 -11.38 -7.05
CA LYS A 76 -6.32 -10.98 -8.19
C LYS A 76 -6.00 -9.49 -8.13
N LYS A 77 -4.81 -9.09 -8.59
CA LYS A 77 -4.30 -7.71 -8.51
C LYS A 77 -5.22 -6.63 -9.12
N ASP A 78 -5.93 -6.97 -10.19
CA ASP A 78 -6.81 -6.04 -10.92
C ASP A 78 -8.30 -6.29 -10.62
N SER A 79 -8.60 -7.09 -9.60
CA SER A 79 -9.96 -7.38 -9.14
C SER A 79 -10.41 -6.32 -8.14
N PRO A 80 -11.68 -5.89 -8.16
CA PRO A 80 -12.20 -4.92 -7.19
C PRO A 80 -12.41 -5.52 -5.80
N TYR A 81 -12.29 -6.83 -5.63
CA TYR A 81 -12.60 -7.50 -4.35
C TYR A 81 -11.46 -7.44 -3.35
N VAL A 82 -11.82 -7.14 -2.11
CA VAL A 82 -10.94 -7.19 -0.94
C VAL A 82 -11.56 -8.11 0.09
N GLY A 83 -10.77 -9.06 0.59
CA GLY A 83 -11.14 -9.94 1.69
C GLY A 83 -10.65 -9.40 3.02
N ILE A 84 -11.51 -9.42 4.03
CA ILE A 84 -11.21 -9.11 5.43
C ILE A 84 -11.44 -10.38 6.24
N ASP A 85 -10.42 -10.82 6.97
CA ASP A 85 -10.43 -12.03 7.80
C ASP A 85 -10.45 -11.63 9.27
N LEU A 86 -11.41 -12.16 10.03
CA LEU A 86 -11.56 -11.95 11.47
C LEU A 86 -11.39 -13.28 12.19
N ASP A 87 -10.25 -13.46 12.84
CA ASP A 87 -9.95 -14.67 13.61
C ASP A 87 -10.60 -14.65 15.01
N ASP A 88 -10.99 -15.84 15.49
CA ASP A 88 -11.47 -16.10 16.87
C ASP A 88 -12.57 -15.14 17.37
N CYS A 89 -13.51 -14.77 16.50
CA CYS A 89 -14.59 -13.83 16.79
C CYS A 89 -15.98 -14.45 16.99
N LEU A 90 -16.13 -15.76 16.81
CA LEU A 90 -17.37 -16.51 17.09
C LEU A 90 -17.12 -17.53 18.22
N ASP A 91 -17.86 -17.39 19.32
CA ASP A 91 -17.79 -18.33 20.44
C ASP A 91 -18.60 -19.60 20.09
N PRO A 92 -17.97 -20.79 20.08
CA PRO A 92 -18.64 -22.04 19.71
C PRO A 92 -19.64 -22.54 20.77
N ALA A 93 -19.56 -22.10 22.02
CA ALA A 93 -20.47 -22.51 23.08
C ALA A 93 -21.77 -21.71 23.03
N THR A 94 -21.66 -20.40 22.86
CA THR A 94 -22.81 -19.48 22.87
C THR A 94 -23.35 -19.16 21.49
N HIS A 95 -22.61 -19.48 20.43
CA HIS A 95 -22.88 -19.07 19.04
C HIS A 95 -23.02 -17.54 18.89
N SER A 96 -22.35 -16.77 19.74
CA SER A 96 -22.38 -15.31 19.72
C SER A 96 -21.10 -14.73 19.12
N PHE A 97 -21.25 -13.73 18.26
CA PHE A 97 -20.12 -12.94 17.75
C PHE A 97 -19.58 -11.96 18.80
N SER A 98 -18.29 -11.68 18.74
CA SER A 98 -17.67 -10.60 19.50
C SER A 98 -18.24 -9.24 19.08
N GLN A 99 -18.18 -8.25 19.97
CA GLN A 99 -18.64 -6.89 19.64
C GLN A 99 -17.85 -6.28 18.47
N GLU A 100 -16.55 -6.59 18.36
CA GLU A 100 -15.72 -6.15 17.24
C GLU A 100 -16.19 -6.77 15.92
N ALA A 101 -16.56 -8.05 15.91
CA ALA A 101 -17.13 -8.69 14.73
C ALA A 101 -18.47 -8.06 14.33
N LEU A 102 -19.41 -7.90 15.27
CA LEU A 102 -20.71 -7.27 14.97
C LEU A 102 -20.55 -5.83 14.46
N SER A 103 -19.64 -5.06 15.05
CA SER A 103 -19.31 -3.71 14.59
C SER A 103 -18.74 -3.72 13.17
N THR A 104 -17.85 -4.67 12.87
CA THR A 104 -17.21 -4.81 11.55
C THR A 104 -18.23 -5.25 10.48
N ILE A 105 -19.10 -6.20 10.80
CA ILE A 105 -20.22 -6.62 9.93
C ILE A 105 -21.11 -5.43 9.60
N LYS A 106 -21.50 -4.67 10.63
CA LYS A 106 -22.35 -3.48 10.46
C LYS A 106 -21.67 -2.37 9.67
N HIS A 107 -20.39 -2.13 9.93
CA HIS A 107 -19.57 -1.10 9.26
C HIS A 107 -19.48 -1.37 7.76
N PHE A 108 -19.18 -2.61 7.38
CA PHE A 108 -19.06 -2.96 5.97
C PHE A 108 -20.39 -3.29 5.31
N GLY A 109 -21.38 -3.82 6.02
CA GLY A 109 -22.70 -4.17 5.46
C GLY A 109 -22.58 -4.84 4.09
N SER A 110 -21.72 -5.86 4.00
CA SER A 110 -21.32 -6.56 2.78
C SER A 110 -21.21 -8.06 3.06
N TYR A 111 -21.12 -8.86 2.00
CA TYR A 111 -21.07 -10.32 2.08
C TYR A 111 -20.12 -10.78 3.18
N THR A 112 -20.69 -11.51 4.14
CA THR A 112 -19.96 -12.07 5.27
C THR A 112 -20.34 -13.52 5.44
N GLU A 113 -19.38 -14.37 5.71
CA GLU A 113 -19.60 -15.80 5.97
C GLU A 113 -18.77 -16.28 7.16
N ILE A 114 -19.28 -17.32 7.84
CA ILE A 114 -18.54 -18.03 8.88
C ILE A 114 -17.47 -18.90 8.22
N SER A 115 -16.23 -18.74 8.67
CA SER A 115 -15.08 -19.46 8.13
C SER A 115 -15.17 -20.97 8.41
N PRO A 116 -14.42 -21.83 7.70
CA PRO A 116 -14.53 -23.28 7.88
C PRO A 116 -14.22 -23.80 9.29
N SER A 117 -13.50 -23.03 10.12
CA SER A 117 -13.22 -23.40 11.50
C SER A 117 -14.43 -23.24 12.43
N GLY A 118 -15.46 -22.49 12.00
CA GLY A 118 -16.61 -22.14 12.82
C GLY A 118 -16.31 -21.12 13.93
N LYS A 119 -15.13 -20.48 13.88
CA LYS A 119 -14.67 -19.52 14.92
C LYS A 119 -14.37 -18.13 14.39
N GLY A 120 -14.29 -17.95 13.08
CA GLY A 120 -13.95 -16.69 12.44
C GLY A 120 -14.94 -16.30 11.35
N LEU A 121 -14.76 -15.11 10.80
CA LEU A 121 -15.57 -14.57 9.72
C LEU A 121 -14.70 -14.14 8.54
N HIS A 122 -15.18 -14.36 7.33
CA HIS A 122 -14.67 -13.69 6.14
C HIS A 122 -15.68 -12.65 5.67
N ILE A 123 -15.22 -11.45 5.39
CA ILE A 123 -16.02 -10.38 4.79
C ILE A 123 -15.39 -10.04 3.43
N ILE A 124 -16.19 -9.93 2.38
CA ILE A 124 -15.74 -9.53 1.05
C ILE A 124 -16.45 -8.23 0.67
N VAL A 125 -15.68 -7.22 0.26
CA VAL A 125 -16.17 -5.92 -0.22
C VAL A 125 -15.57 -5.58 -1.58
N LYS A 126 -16.17 -4.61 -2.29
CA LYS A 126 -15.48 -3.94 -3.40
C LYS A 126 -14.72 -2.71 -2.91
N GLY A 127 -13.44 -2.62 -3.28
CA GLY A 127 -12.59 -1.47 -3.01
C GLY A 127 -11.13 -1.71 -3.32
N SER A 128 -10.26 -0.85 -2.79
CA SER A 128 -8.81 -0.96 -2.95
C SER A 128 -8.10 -0.68 -1.64
N LEU A 129 -7.06 -1.46 -1.33
CA LEU A 129 -6.26 -1.26 -0.13
C LEU A 129 -5.04 -0.37 -0.39
N PRO A 130 -4.66 0.53 0.55
CA PRO A 130 -3.37 1.21 0.54
C PRO A 130 -2.19 0.21 0.52
N ALA A 131 -1.01 0.60 0.05
CA ALA A 131 0.10 -0.34 -0.19
C ALA A 131 0.65 -1.08 1.06
N GLN A 132 0.44 -0.53 2.26
CA GLN A 132 0.92 -1.06 3.54
C GLN A 132 -0.25 -1.32 4.49
N GLY A 133 -0.03 -2.08 5.57
CA GLY A 133 -1.07 -2.41 6.55
C GLY A 133 -1.93 -3.60 6.11
N ARG A 134 -1.66 -4.79 6.67
CA ARG A 134 -2.36 -6.01 6.24
C ARG A 134 -2.81 -6.88 7.39
N LYS A 135 -2.12 -6.81 8.54
CA LYS A 135 -2.47 -7.54 9.76
C LYS A 135 -2.27 -6.64 10.98
N ASN A 136 -3.28 -6.57 11.83
CA ASN A 136 -3.23 -5.98 13.16
C ASN A 136 -4.13 -6.80 14.08
N GLY A 137 -3.54 -7.46 15.08
CA GLY A 137 -4.26 -8.38 15.96
C GLY A 137 -4.93 -9.53 15.18
N SER A 138 -6.23 -9.68 15.39
CA SER A 138 -7.14 -10.67 14.78
C SER A 138 -7.68 -10.25 13.41
N ILE A 139 -7.38 -9.03 12.94
CA ILE A 139 -7.90 -8.49 11.69
C ILE A 139 -6.81 -8.56 10.60
N GLU A 140 -7.13 -9.24 9.51
CA GLU A 140 -6.30 -9.26 8.30
C GLU A 140 -7.08 -8.78 7.06
N MET A 141 -6.40 -8.10 6.13
CA MET A 141 -7.01 -7.60 4.90
C MET A 141 -6.17 -7.93 3.67
N TYR A 142 -6.80 -8.43 2.60
CA TYR A 142 -6.11 -8.90 1.40
C TYR A 142 -6.84 -8.50 0.12
N ALA A 143 -6.13 -7.79 -0.76
CA ALA A 143 -6.58 -7.47 -2.12
C ALA A 143 -5.89 -8.32 -3.20
N TYR A 144 -4.79 -9.01 -2.86
CA TYR A 144 -4.00 -9.82 -3.79
C TYR A 144 -3.11 -10.83 -3.05
N GLY A 145 -2.72 -11.91 -3.75
CA GLY A 145 -1.67 -12.83 -3.29
C GLY A 145 -2.11 -13.81 -2.20
N ARG A 146 -3.42 -13.88 -1.94
CA ARG A 146 -4.08 -14.83 -1.04
C ARG A 146 -5.36 -15.35 -1.67
N PHE A 147 -5.84 -16.46 -1.14
CA PHE A 147 -7.18 -16.97 -1.39
C PHE A 147 -7.92 -17.07 -0.06
N PHE A 148 -9.23 -16.87 -0.06
CA PHE A 148 -10.10 -17.18 1.07
C PHE A 148 -10.81 -18.49 0.80
N THR A 149 -10.96 -19.32 1.82
CA THR A 149 -11.86 -20.46 1.75
C THR A 149 -13.29 -19.95 1.82
N ILE A 150 -14.17 -20.44 0.94
CA ILE A 150 -15.55 -19.99 0.85
C ILE A 150 -16.49 -21.07 1.39
N THR A 151 -17.38 -20.71 2.30
CA THR A 151 -18.38 -21.62 2.89
C THR A 151 -19.80 -21.30 2.43
N GLY A 152 -20.11 -20.06 2.06
CA GLY A 152 -21.48 -19.61 1.84
C GLY A 152 -22.32 -19.51 3.12
N ASN A 153 -21.73 -19.78 4.29
CA ASN A 153 -22.46 -19.81 5.56
C ASN A 153 -22.65 -18.39 6.10
N VAL A 154 -23.58 -17.65 5.50
CA VAL A 154 -23.91 -16.27 5.85
C VAL A 154 -24.72 -16.25 7.15
N PRO A 155 -24.22 -15.60 8.22
CA PRO A 155 -24.97 -15.45 9.47
C PRO A 155 -26.14 -14.46 9.30
N ASP A 156 -27.16 -14.57 10.15
CA ASP A 156 -28.39 -13.77 10.04
C ASP A 156 -28.14 -12.26 10.21
N GLU A 157 -27.05 -11.89 10.88
CA GLU A 157 -26.63 -10.52 11.10
C GLU A 157 -25.99 -9.84 9.87
N ALA A 158 -25.72 -10.59 8.80
CA ALA A 158 -24.99 -10.11 7.64
C ALA A 158 -25.73 -10.25 6.31
N PRO A 159 -25.50 -9.34 5.35
CA PRO A 159 -26.06 -9.48 4.02
C PRO A 159 -25.32 -10.57 3.22
N SER A 160 -26.03 -11.18 2.26
CA SER A 160 -25.46 -12.17 1.33
C SER A 160 -24.89 -11.54 0.05
N GLU A 161 -24.98 -10.22 -0.11
CA GLU A 161 -24.50 -9.49 -1.29
C GLU A 161 -23.21 -8.71 -0.99
N ILE A 162 -22.31 -8.61 -1.98
CA ILE A 162 -21.10 -7.80 -1.86
C ILE A 162 -21.42 -6.35 -2.20
N ALA A 163 -21.07 -5.45 -1.29
CA ALA A 163 -21.26 -4.03 -1.45
C ALA A 163 -19.97 -3.30 -1.84
N ASP A 164 -20.12 -2.16 -2.51
CA ASP A 164 -19.03 -1.21 -2.71
C ASP A 164 -18.81 -0.39 -1.44
N ARG A 165 -17.61 -0.52 -0.88
CA ARG A 165 -17.22 0.08 0.40
C ARG A 165 -15.87 0.76 0.30
N ARG A 166 -15.55 1.34 -0.85
CA ARG A 166 -14.27 2.00 -1.10
C ARG A 166 -13.86 2.98 0.00
N ASP A 167 -14.81 3.78 0.48
CA ASP A 167 -14.57 4.81 1.50
C ASP A 167 -14.48 4.21 2.89
N GLU A 168 -15.44 3.36 3.26
CA GLU A 168 -15.51 2.68 4.55
C GLU A 168 -14.30 1.78 4.76
N LEU A 169 -13.81 1.14 3.69
CA LEU A 169 -12.61 0.31 3.67
C LEU A 169 -11.35 1.12 3.91
N LEU A 170 -11.24 2.30 3.31
CA LEU A 170 -10.09 3.18 3.53
C LEU A 170 -10.05 3.72 4.97
N LEU A 171 -11.21 4.14 5.50
CA LEU A 171 -11.35 4.62 6.88
C LEU A 171 -11.05 3.51 7.89
N PHE A 172 -11.63 2.33 7.69
CA PHE A 172 -11.38 1.16 8.53
C PHE A 172 -9.90 0.77 8.49
N HIS A 173 -9.31 0.74 7.29
CA HIS A 173 -7.89 0.47 7.13
C HIS A 173 -7.03 1.52 7.87
N GLN A 174 -7.41 2.80 7.86
CA GLN A 174 -6.72 3.83 8.62
C GLN A 174 -6.84 3.65 10.13
N GLN A 175 -8.01 3.27 10.63
CA GLN A 175 -8.24 3.05 12.06
C GLN A 175 -7.44 1.85 12.58
N HIS A 176 -7.41 0.75 11.83
CA HIS A 176 -6.78 -0.49 12.25
C HIS A 176 -5.30 -0.61 11.87
N PHE A 177 -4.83 0.05 10.81
CA PHE A 177 -3.44 -0.09 10.32
C PHE A 177 -2.71 1.25 10.20
N GLY A 178 -3.37 2.37 10.48
CA GLY A 178 -2.72 3.67 10.61
C GLY A 178 -1.93 3.78 11.90
N VAL A 179 -0.92 4.65 11.91
CA VAL A 179 -0.25 5.09 13.16
C VAL A 179 -1.32 5.68 14.08
N GLN A 180 -1.40 5.19 15.33
CA GLN A 180 -2.31 5.72 16.34
C GLN A 180 -2.03 7.21 16.58
N VAL A 181 -2.93 8.07 16.13
CA VAL A 181 -3.13 9.38 16.72
C VAL A 181 -4.16 9.16 17.82
N LYS A 182 -3.81 9.44 19.08
CA LYS A 182 -4.76 9.43 20.21
C LYS A 182 -6.02 10.20 19.80
N GLN A 183 -7.19 9.58 20.01
CA GLN A 183 -8.50 10.19 19.82
C GLN A 183 -8.53 11.61 20.39
N LEU A 184 -8.95 12.58 19.57
CA LEU A 184 -9.54 13.82 20.05
C LEU A 184 -11.04 13.72 19.80
N ASP A 185 -11.76 13.97 20.89
CA ASP A 185 -13.21 13.91 21.04
C ASP A 185 -13.98 14.61 19.92
N GLN A 186 -15.21 14.13 19.73
CA GLN A 186 -16.24 14.78 18.94
C GLN A 186 -16.51 16.19 19.48
N GLY A 187 -15.88 17.18 18.86
CA GLY A 187 -16.11 18.60 19.07
C GLY A 187 -16.42 19.27 17.73
N VAL A 188 -17.51 20.03 17.72
CA VAL A 188 -18.07 20.81 16.61
C VAL A 188 -17.00 21.41 15.68
N MET A 189 -17.23 21.30 14.35
CA MET A 189 -16.45 21.98 13.32
C MET A 189 -16.41 23.50 13.59
N GLN A 190 -15.22 24.01 13.91
CA GLN A 190 -14.91 25.45 13.89
C GLN A 190 -13.65 25.73 13.08
N ASP A 191 -13.58 26.97 12.61
CA ASP A 191 -12.78 27.47 11.50
C ASP A 191 -11.27 27.22 11.58
N GLY A 192 -10.70 26.86 10.43
CA GLY A 192 -9.36 27.20 9.90
C GLY A 192 -8.06 26.93 10.69
N GLU A 193 -8.07 26.95 12.02
CA GLU A 193 -6.88 26.89 12.87
C GLU A 193 -6.83 25.62 13.74
N ASP A 194 -7.97 25.05 14.10
CA ASP A 194 -8.06 23.88 15.00
C ASP A 194 -8.12 22.52 14.28
N ASP A 195 -8.01 22.49 12.95
CA ASP A 195 -7.96 21.22 12.21
C ASP A 195 -6.64 20.48 12.52
N PRO A 196 -6.70 19.25 13.07
CA PRO A 196 -5.51 18.52 13.47
C PRO A 196 -4.55 18.24 12.30
N ILE A 197 -5.06 18.14 11.07
CA ILE A 197 -4.24 17.95 9.86
C ILE A 197 -3.42 19.21 9.57
N ILE A 198 -4.02 20.39 9.71
CA ILE A 198 -3.32 21.68 9.55
C ILE A 198 -2.24 21.82 10.62
N GLN A 199 -2.55 21.49 11.87
CA GLN A 199 -1.58 21.55 12.97
C GLN A 199 -0.40 20.60 12.77
N MET A 200 -0.66 19.37 12.31
CA MET A 200 0.40 18.40 12.01
C MET A 200 1.24 18.84 10.82
N ALA A 201 0.61 19.33 9.75
CA ALA A 201 1.31 19.85 8.58
C ALA A 201 2.21 21.04 8.92
N ARG A 202 1.78 21.95 9.81
CA ARG A 202 2.58 23.07 10.32
C ARG A 202 3.77 22.65 11.18
N LYS A 203 3.66 21.53 11.92
CA LYS A 203 4.72 21.02 12.81
C LYS A 203 5.76 20.15 12.09
N ALA A 204 5.47 19.71 10.86
CA ALA A 204 6.39 18.89 10.09
C ALA A 204 7.63 19.67 9.60
N ALA A 205 8.63 18.95 9.10
CA ALA A 205 9.90 19.54 8.64
C ALA A 205 9.72 20.62 7.55
N ASN A 206 8.66 20.52 6.75
CA ASN A 206 8.25 21.50 5.72
C ASN A 206 7.11 22.44 6.17
N GLY A 207 6.80 22.50 7.47
CA GLY A 207 5.61 23.16 7.99
C GLY A 207 5.58 24.67 7.81
N LYS A 208 6.74 25.35 7.79
CA LYS A 208 6.82 26.78 7.42
C LYS A 208 6.32 27.04 6.01
N LYS A 209 6.69 26.17 5.06
CA LYS A 209 6.27 26.25 3.66
C LYS A 209 4.79 25.93 3.51
N PHE A 210 4.30 24.96 4.27
CA PHE A 210 2.87 24.66 4.35
C PHE A 210 2.09 25.87 4.84
N ASP A 211 2.54 26.52 5.92
CA ASP A 211 1.84 27.67 6.52
C ASP A 211 1.81 28.88 5.59
N GLN A 212 2.89 29.15 4.84
CA GLN A 212 2.92 30.18 3.79
C GLN A 212 1.85 29.93 2.73
N LEU A 213 1.85 28.73 2.13
CA LEU A 213 0.86 28.35 1.13
C LEU A 213 -0.56 28.35 1.70
N TRP A 214 -0.75 27.88 2.93
CA TRP A 214 -2.05 27.87 3.60
C TRP A 214 -2.63 29.27 3.78
N LYS A 215 -1.78 30.26 4.05
CA LYS A 215 -2.15 31.69 4.16
C LYS A 215 -2.33 32.38 2.81
N GLY A 216 -2.08 31.69 1.69
CA GLY A 216 -2.18 32.26 0.35
C GLY A 216 -0.89 32.90 -0.17
N ASP A 217 0.22 32.80 0.56
CA ASP A 217 1.53 33.28 0.11
C ASP A 217 2.16 32.26 -0.86
N TYR A 218 2.13 32.60 -2.15
CA TYR A 218 2.76 31.82 -3.21
C TYR A 218 4.06 32.43 -3.74
N SER A 219 4.64 33.43 -3.06
CA SER A 219 5.86 34.14 -3.51
C SER A 219 7.06 33.22 -3.81
N GLY A 220 7.10 32.03 -3.19
CA GLY A 220 8.10 30.99 -3.45
C GLY A 220 7.87 30.15 -4.71
N TYR A 221 6.83 30.44 -5.49
CA TYR A 221 6.43 29.68 -6.68
C TYR A 221 6.36 30.57 -7.93
N PRO A 222 6.80 30.08 -9.12
CA PRO A 222 6.73 30.85 -10.36
C PRO A 222 5.30 31.22 -10.77
N SER A 223 4.32 30.42 -10.37
CA SER A 223 2.90 30.70 -10.57
C SER A 223 2.03 30.21 -9.42
N GLN A 224 0.88 30.87 -9.22
CA GLN A 224 -0.11 30.42 -8.25
C GLN A 224 -0.62 29.00 -8.58
N SER A 225 -0.63 28.60 -9.86
CA SER A 225 -1.02 27.24 -10.25
C SER A 225 -0.04 26.15 -9.79
N GLU A 226 1.25 26.46 -9.71
CA GLU A 226 2.24 25.55 -9.13
C GLU A 226 2.17 25.52 -7.60
N ALA A 227 1.83 26.66 -6.98
CA ALA A 227 1.54 26.72 -5.56
C ALA A 227 0.29 25.90 -5.19
N ASP A 228 -0.77 25.96 -6.02
CA ASP A 228 -1.98 25.16 -5.84
C ASP A 228 -1.64 23.65 -5.83
N LEU A 229 -0.85 23.21 -6.82
CA LEU A 229 -0.42 21.81 -6.93
C LEU A 229 0.43 21.39 -5.73
N ALA A 230 1.36 22.24 -5.30
CA ALA A 230 2.22 21.93 -4.16
C ALA A 230 1.45 21.84 -2.85
N LEU A 231 0.47 22.73 -2.62
CA LEU A 231 -0.39 22.61 -1.45
C LEU A 231 -1.22 21.32 -1.51
N CYS A 232 -1.80 20.97 -2.65
CA CYS A 232 -2.50 19.69 -2.84
C CYS A 232 -1.59 18.47 -2.59
N GLN A 233 -0.30 18.53 -2.97
CA GLN A 233 0.68 17.47 -2.68
C GLN A 233 0.96 17.36 -1.18
N MET A 234 1.18 18.48 -0.51
CA MET A 234 1.41 18.50 0.94
C MET A 234 0.18 17.97 1.69
N LEU A 235 -1.03 18.38 1.28
CA LEU A 235 -2.29 17.86 1.83
C LEU A 235 -2.46 16.38 1.53
N SER A 236 -2.07 15.90 0.35
CA SER A 236 -2.21 14.49 -0.03
C SER A 236 -1.42 13.52 0.86
N PHE A 237 -0.32 13.97 1.46
CA PHE A 237 0.40 13.19 2.47
C PHE A 237 -0.45 12.97 3.73
N TRP A 238 -0.99 14.05 4.30
CA TRP A 238 -1.74 13.99 5.57
C TRP A 238 -3.15 13.40 5.42
N THR A 239 -3.75 13.59 4.25
CA THR A 239 -5.06 13.05 3.87
C THR A 239 -4.96 11.65 3.24
N ARG A 240 -3.73 11.09 3.16
CA ARG A 240 -3.42 9.79 2.55
C ARG A 240 -3.99 9.61 1.14
N GLY A 241 -4.10 10.73 0.42
CA GLY A 241 -4.55 10.78 -0.95
C GLY A 241 -6.06 10.84 -1.17
N ASP A 242 -6.88 11.09 -0.14
CA ASP A 242 -8.31 11.31 -0.36
C ASP A 242 -8.56 12.64 -1.06
N SER A 243 -8.88 12.57 -2.35
CA SER A 243 -9.16 13.73 -3.21
C SER A 243 -10.23 14.69 -2.67
N ARG A 244 -11.23 14.20 -1.93
CA ARG A 244 -12.33 15.01 -1.40
C ARG A 244 -11.91 15.79 -0.17
N ILE A 245 -11.08 15.19 0.69
CA ILE A 245 -10.54 15.88 1.86
C ILE A 245 -9.53 16.94 1.39
N ILE A 246 -8.70 16.62 0.38
CA ILE A 246 -7.81 17.60 -0.24
C ILE A 246 -8.61 18.77 -0.82
N ASP A 247 -9.68 18.50 -1.57
CA ASP A 247 -10.56 19.53 -2.14
C ASP A 247 -11.17 20.42 -1.03
N SER A 248 -11.76 19.80 0.00
CA SER A 248 -12.36 20.51 1.14
C SER A 248 -11.34 21.39 1.89
N MET A 249 -10.12 20.88 2.10
CA MET A 249 -9.06 21.64 2.77
C MET A 249 -8.49 22.73 1.90
N PHE A 250 -8.30 22.47 0.60
CA PHE A 250 -7.80 23.47 -0.32
C PHE A 250 -8.73 24.69 -0.39
N ARG A 251 -10.05 24.47 -0.37
CA ARG A 251 -11.08 25.52 -0.33
C ARG A 251 -11.02 26.41 0.91
N LYS A 252 -10.46 25.91 2.02
CA LYS A 252 -10.26 26.67 3.27
C LYS A 252 -8.93 27.43 3.29
N SER A 253 -8.05 27.22 2.30
CA SER A 253 -6.76 27.91 2.21
C SER A 253 -6.88 29.28 1.56
N GLY A 254 -5.89 30.16 1.82
CA GLY A 254 -5.77 31.45 1.14
C GLY A 254 -5.42 31.36 -0.35
N LEU A 255 -5.16 30.17 -0.91
CA LEU A 255 -4.94 29.97 -2.35
C LEU A 255 -6.23 29.72 -3.14
N PHE A 256 -7.34 29.42 -2.45
CA PHE A 256 -8.62 29.17 -3.10
C PHE A 256 -9.12 30.42 -3.86
N ARG A 257 -9.65 30.19 -5.07
CA ARG A 257 -10.22 31.22 -5.94
C ARG A 257 -11.18 30.60 -6.98
N PRO A 258 -12.06 31.38 -7.63
CA PRO A 258 -13.05 30.86 -8.59
C PRO A 258 -12.47 29.98 -9.70
N LYS A 259 -11.21 30.22 -10.10
CA LYS A 259 -10.46 29.36 -11.04
C LYS A 259 -10.49 27.88 -10.64
N PHE A 260 -10.55 27.56 -9.35
CA PHE A 260 -10.56 26.19 -8.86
C PHE A 260 -11.76 25.38 -9.35
N ASP A 261 -12.90 26.04 -9.55
CA ASP A 261 -14.15 25.42 -10.00
C ASP A 261 -14.38 25.58 -11.52
N GLU A 262 -13.48 26.23 -12.24
CA GLU A 262 -13.59 26.38 -13.69
C GLU A 262 -13.37 25.05 -14.41
N ARG A 263 -14.30 24.69 -15.31
CA ARG A 263 -14.14 23.56 -16.23
C ARG A 263 -13.08 23.89 -17.28
N ARG A 264 -12.03 23.08 -17.33
CA ARG A 264 -10.84 23.33 -18.18
C ARG A 264 -10.58 22.19 -19.17
N TYR A 265 -11.24 21.05 -19.01
CA TYR A 265 -11.00 19.84 -19.79
C TYR A 265 -12.27 19.41 -20.53
N SER A 266 -12.09 18.74 -21.67
CA SER A 266 -13.16 18.31 -22.58
C SER A 266 -14.10 17.26 -21.97
N ASP A 267 -13.66 16.59 -20.91
CA ASP A 267 -14.42 15.62 -20.11
C ASP A 267 -15.29 16.27 -19.01
N GLY A 268 -15.22 17.60 -18.87
CA GLY A 268 -15.92 18.35 -17.84
C GLY A 268 -15.18 18.45 -16.50
N GLU A 269 -13.95 17.94 -16.40
CA GLU A 269 -13.10 18.07 -15.20
C GLU A 269 -12.79 19.55 -14.91
N THR A 270 -12.90 19.93 -13.64
CA THR A 270 -12.52 21.27 -13.15
C THR A 270 -11.01 21.38 -12.98
N TYR A 271 -10.48 22.60 -13.00
CA TYR A 271 -9.08 22.86 -12.69
C TYR A 271 -8.66 22.24 -11.34
N GLY A 272 -9.50 22.36 -10.31
CA GLY A 272 -9.26 21.82 -8.98
C GLY A 272 -9.15 20.30 -8.98
N GLN A 273 -10.11 19.62 -9.60
CA GLN A 273 -10.10 18.15 -9.75
C GLN A 273 -8.84 17.66 -10.47
N ALA A 274 -8.47 18.30 -11.58
CA ALA A 274 -7.25 17.96 -12.32
C ALA A 274 -5.97 18.20 -11.50
N THR A 275 -5.94 19.28 -10.71
CA THR A 275 -4.81 19.63 -9.84
C THR A 275 -4.65 18.62 -8.71
N ILE A 276 -5.75 18.20 -8.08
CA ILE A 276 -5.77 17.17 -7.04
C ILE A 276 -5.36 15.82 -7.63
N ARG A 277 -5.94 15.42 -8.77
CA ARG A 277 -5.56 14.19 -9.48
C ARG A 277 -4.06 14.18 -9.79
N LYS A 278 -3.51 15.31 -10.27
CA LYS A 278 -2.08 15.45 -10.55
C LYS A 278 -1.23 15.36 -9.27
N ALA A 279 -1.68 15.96 -8.16
CA ALA A 279 -1.02 15.84 -6.86
C ALA A 279 -0.96 14.37 -6.40
N LEU A 280 -2.06 13.64 -6.51
CA LEU A 280 -2.18 12.23 -6.14
C LEU A 280 -1.34 11.31 -7.03
N THR A 281 -1.29 11.60 -8.32
CA THR A 281 -0.48 10.82 -9.28
C THR A 281 1.02 11.02 -9.03
N ASN A 282 1.41 12.18 -8.49
CA ASN A 282 2.80 12.53 -8.20
C ASN A 282 3.22 12.25 -6.75
N ASN A 283 2.37 11.66 -5.90
CA ASN A 283 2.65 11.50 -4.48
C ASN A 283 3.41 10.20 -4.16
N ASN A 284 4.69 10.14 -4.57
CA ASN A 284 5.68 9.29 -3.91
C ASN A 284 6.43 10.14 -2.89
N LEU A 285 6.38 9.71 -1.63
CA LEU A 285 6.98 10.38 -0.48
C LEU A 285 8.48 10.68 -0.66
N SER A 286 8.83 11.97 -0.74
CA SER A 286 10.08 12.53 -0.20
C SER A 286 9.93 14.03 0.11
N VAL A 287 10.44 14.47 1.26
CA VAL A 287 10.58 15.88 1.69
C VAL A 287 12.06 16.10 2.04
N GLY A 288 12.87 16.65 1.13
CA GLY A 288 13.50 18.00 1.21
C GLY A 288 15.05 17.94 1.18
N PRO A 289 15.82 19.02 0.84
CA PRO A 289 15.47 20.46 0.94
C PRO A 289 15.79 21.39 -0.28
N SER A 290 15.27 22.63 -0.22
CA SER A 290 15.50 23.86 -1.06
C SER A 290 16.97 24.35 -1.09
N PRO A 291 17.44 25.36 -1.92
CA PRO A 291 16.74 26.46 -2.62
C PRO A 291 17.06 26.63 -4.12
N GLN A 292 16.37 27.59 -4.74
CA GLN A 292 16.34 27.93 -6.16
C GLN A 292 17.72 27.96 -6.85
N THR A 293 17.92 26.99 -7.74
CA THR A 293 18.64 27.12 -9.01
C THR A 293 17.92 26.18 -9.97
N GLU A 294 17.73 26.58 -11.23
CA GLU A 294 17.16 25.73 -12.28
C GLU A 294 17.91 24.40 -12.35
N SER A 295 17.45 23.35 -11.64
CA SER A 295 18.09 22.04 -11.69
C SER A 295 17.28 21.13 -12.59
N LYS A 296 17.75 20.99 -13.83
CA LYS A 296 17.44 19.83 -14.66
C LYS A 296 17.57 18.59 -13.77
N GLN A 297 16.56 17.72 -13.73
CA GLN A 297 16.73 16.43 -13.08
C GLN A 297 18.00 15.77 -13.64
N PRO A 298 18.87 15.19 -12.78
CA PRO A 298 20.11 14.61 -13.23
C PRO A 298 19.82 13.51 -14.24
N LYS A 299 20.39 13.62 -15.44
CA LYS A 299 20.30 12.60 -16.48
C LYS A 299 21.35 11.54 -16.18
N PHE A 300 20.89 10.34 -15.84
CA PHE A 300 21.77 9.22 -15.55
C PHE A 300 22.03 8.38 -16.80
N ASN A 301 23.27 7.96 -16.98
CA ASN A 301 23.67 7.11 -18.11
C ASN A 301 22.96 5.74 -18.06
N LEU A 302 22.75 5.13 -19.22
CA LEU A 302 22.17 3.78 -19.37
C LEU A 302 23.25 2.71 -19.18
N THR A 303 23.87 2.68 -18.00
CA THR A 303 24.98 1.79 -17.63
C THR A 303 24.81 1.27 -16.19
N GLU A 304 25.63 0.31 -15.77
CA GLU A 304 25.63 -0.19 -14.37
C GLU A 304 26.08 0.90 -13.39
N LEU A 305 27.05 1.74 -13.79
CA LEU A 305 27.45 2.91 -13.01
C LEU A 305 26.31 3.92 -12.91
N GLY A 306 25.61 4.21 -14.01
CA GLY A 306 24.43 5.07 -13.98
C GLY A 306 23.28 4.51 -13.14
N ASN A 307 23.20 3.18 -12.99
CA ASN A 307 22.26 2.56 -12.05
C ASN A 307 22.72 2.72 -10.60
N SER A 308 24.03 2.64 -10.32
CA SER A 308 24.60 2.95 -9.00
C SER A 308 24.31 4.39 -8.58
N GLU A 309 24.55 5.34 -9.48
CA GLU A 309 24.22 6.76 -9.27
C GLU A 309 22.72 6.96 -9.00
N ARG A 310 21.85 6.24 -9.71
CA ARG A 310 20.40 6.24 -9.44
C ARG A 310 20.05 5.70 -8.05
N LEU A 311 20.71 4.64 -7.59
CA LEU A 311 20.51 4.06 -6.27
C LEU A 311 20.93 5.04 -5.17
N VAL A 312 22.11 5.64 -5.32
CA VAL A 312 22.63 6.66 -4.39
C VAL A 312 21.74 7.89 -4.40
N TYR A 313 21.33 8.39 -5.57
CA TYR A 313 20.46 9.55 -5.68
C TYR A 313 19.13 9.35 -4.92
N ARG A 314 18.51 8.18 -5.06
CA ARG A 314 17.20 7.88 -4.45
C ARG A 314 17.28 7.54 -2.98
N HIS A 315 18.33 6.83 -2.55
CA HIS A 315 18.38 6.22 -1.22
C HIS A 315 19.57 6.67 -0.36
N ARG A 316 20.32 7.69 -0.80
CA ARG A 316 21.50 8.25 -0.09
C ARG A 316 21.27 8.49 1.40
N GLN A 317 20.05 8.83 1.82
CA GLN A 317 19.78 9.11 3.23
C GLN A 317 19.57 7.84 4.06
N ASP A 318 19.21 6.73 3.40
CA ASP A 318 18.77 5.49 4.05
C ASP A 318 19.81 4.37 3.97
N ILE A 319 20.88 4.54 3.19
CA ILE A 319 21.92 3.52 2.99
C ILE A 319 23.31 4.08 3.28
N ARG A 320 24.12 3.28 3.95
CA ARG A 320 25.58 3.44 4.04
C ARG A 320 26.25 2.09 3.84
N TYR A 321 27.51 2.08 3.46
CA TYR A 321 28.30 0.87 3.39
C TYR A 321 29.53 0.94 4.30
N CYS A 322 29.62 -0.01 5.23
CA CYS A 322 30.72 -0.11 6.17
C CYS A 322 31.77 -1.10 5.65
N HIS A 323 32.92 -0.60 5.21
CA HIS A 323 33.99 -1.42 4.63
C HIS A 323 34.62 -2.37 5.66
N THR A 324 34.73 -1.92 6.92
CA THR A 324 35.25 -2.73 8.03
C THR A 324 34.38 -3.95 8.28
N TRP A 325 33.05 -3.77 8.28
CA TRP A 325 32.09 -4.87 8.47
C TRP A 325 31.73 -5.60 7.18
N LYS A 326 32.14 -5.09 6.02
CA LYS A 326 31.71 -5.56 4.69
C LYS A 326 30.18 -5.72 4.62
N SER A 327 29.48 -4.73 5.16
CA SER A 327 28.03 -4.80 5.37
C SER A 327 27.36 -3.47 5.02
N TRP A 328 26.19 -3.58 4.40
CA TRP A 328 25.29 -2.45 4.21
C TRP A 328 24.64 -2.09 5.54
N MET A 329 24.59 -0.80 5.83
CA MET A 329 23.88 -0.21 6.95
C MET A 329 22.63 0.47 6.40
N ILE A 330 21.47 0.07 6.92
CA ILE A 330 20.18 0.61 6.49
C ILE A 330 19.56 1.39 7.65
N TRP A 331 19.06 2.58 7.35
CA TRP A 331 18.30 3.36 8.32
C TRP A 331 16.94 2.71 8.57
N ASP A 332 16.60 2.47 9.85
CA ASP A 332 15.30 1.92 10.27
C ASP A 332 14.29 3.02 10.66
N GLY A 333 14.69 4.29 10.56
CA GLY A 333 13.93 5.45 11.02
C GLY A 333 14.51 6.06 12.29
N GLN A 334 15.32 5.32 13.05
CA GLN A 334 15.91 5.78 14.32
C GLN A 334 17.43 5.53 14.38
N ARG A 335 17.92 4.45 13.78
CA ARG A 335 19.34 4.06 13.81
C ARG A 335 19.78 3.32 12.56
N TRP A 336 21.09 3.20 12.40
CA TRP A 336 21.72 2.37 11.38
C TRP A 336 21.74 0.91 11.81
N VAL A 337 21.16 0.03 11.00
CA VAL A 337 21.11 -1.41 11.25
C VAL A 337 21.81 -2.15 10.12
N GLN A 338 22.64 -3.15 10.45
CA GLN A 338 23.24 -4.02 9.43
C GLN A 338 22.16 -4.73 8.62
N ASP A 339 22.32 -4.73 7.29
CA ASP A 339 21.41 -5.40 6.37
C ASP A 339 21.55 -6.91 6.49
N LYS A 340 20.59 -7.54 7.18
CA LYS A 340 20.48 -8.99 7.35
C LYS A 340 19.35 -9.59 6.51
N SER A 341 18.61 -8.77 5.76
CA SER A 341 17.39 -9.18 5.04
C SER A 341 17.44 -8.86 3.55
N ASP A 342 18.62 -8.53 3.00
CA ASP A 342 18.80 -8.13 1.60
C ASP A 342 17.96 -6.88 1.24
N LYS A 343 17.75 -5.97 2.19
CA LYS A 343 16.99 -4.72 1.97
C LYS A 343 17.66 -3.85 0.90
N ILE A 344 18.99 -3.84 0.81
CA ILE A 344 19.70 -3.15 -0.28
C ILE A 344 19.32 -3.70 -1.67
N LYS A 345 19.11 -5.02 -1.79
CA LYS A 345 18.64 -5.63 -3.06
C LYS A 345 17.19 -5.27 -3.36
N MET A 346 16.36 -5.05 -2.34
CA MET A 346 15.01 -4.55 -2.52
C MET A 346 15.02 -3.12 -3.09
N LEU A 347 15.82 -2.21 -2.52
CA LEU A 347 15.98 -0.82 -3.00
C LEU A 347 16.56 -0.78 -4.42
N ALA A 348 17.55 -1.62 -4.72
CA ALA A 348 18.06 -1.82 -6.08
C ALA A 348 16.95 -2.20 -7.08
N LYS A 349 16.03 -3.11 -6.71
CA LYS A 349 14.91 -3.48 -7.59
C LYS A 349 13.93 -2.32 -7.78
N GLU A 350 13.76 -1.44 -6.79
CA GLU A 350 12.95 -0.23 -6.93
C GLU A 350 13.58 0.75 -7.94
N VAL A 351 14.91 0.91 -7.91
CA VAL A 351 15.64 1.67 -8.93
C VAL A 351 15.37 1.09 -10.32
N VAL A 352 15.49 -0.22 -10.52
CA VAL A 352 15.21 -0.84 -11.83
C VAL A 352 13.78 -0.56 -12.29
N ARG A 353 12.78 -0.64 -11.40
CA ARG A 353 11.39 -0.32 -11.72
C ARG A 353 11.21 1.14 -12.13
N SER A 354 11.93 2.06 -11.50
CA SER A 354 11.86 3.49 -11.84
C SER A 354 12.42 3.81 -13.24
N ILE A 355 13.32 2.98 -13.79
CA ILE A 355 13.83 3.15 -15.16
C ILE A 355 12.70 2.92 -16.19
N TYR A 356 11.73 2.04 -15.91
CA TYR A 356 10.54 1.91 -16.76
C TYR A 356 9.65 3.16 -16.72
N PHE A 357 9.62 3.87 -15.58
CA PHE A 357 8.93 5.14 -15.49
C PHE A 357 9.66 6.23 -16.29
N GLU A 358 11.00 6.27 -16.23
CA GLU A 358 11.83 7.14 -17.09
C GLU A 358 11.52 6.90 -18.58
N ALA A 359 11.37 5.63 -19.01
CA ALA A 359 10.95 5.31 -20.37
C ALA A 359 9.53 5.81 -20.70
N GLY A 360 8.58 5.64 -19.79
CA GLY A 360 7.19 6.11 -19.96
C GLY A 360 7.08 7.63 -20.13
N GLN A 361 7.98 8.38 -19.51
CA GLN A 361 8.04 9.84 -19.56
C GLN A 361 8.83 10.40 -20.76
N ALA A 362 9.63 9.57 -21.44
CA ALA A 362 10.39 9.99 -22.60
C ALA A 362 9.45 10.40 -23.75
N THR A 363 9.63 11.63 -24.25
CA THR A 363 8.85 12.18 -25.37
C THR A 363 9.37 11.66 -26.72
N ASP A 364 10.68 11.43 -26.83
CA ASP A 364 11.29 10.83 -28.00
C ASP A 364 11.12 9.30 -28.02
N THR A 365 10.77 8.76 -29.20
CA THR A 365 10.48 7.33 -29.35
C THR A 365 11.75 6.48 -29.28
N THR A 366 12.87 6.97 -29.81
CA THR A 366 14.15 6.26 -29.78
C THR A 366 14.70 6.22 -28.36
N GLU A 367 14.67 7.36 -27.65
CA GLU A 367 15.05 7.46 -26.25
C GLU A 367 14.20 6.54 -25.37
N ARG A 368 12.88 6.50 -25.56
CA ARG A 368 11.99 5.57 -24.87
C ARG A 368 12.39 4.11 -25.07
N GLN A 369 12.74 3.72 -26.31
CA GLN A 369 13.15 2.35 -26.64
C GLN A 369 14.47 1.98 -25.97
N GLU A 370 15.46 2.88 -25.99
CA GLU A 370 16.77 2.65 -25.36
C GLU A 370 16.66 2.57 -23.83
N ILE A 371 15.87 3.46 -23.20
CA ILE A 371 15.62 3.38 -21.74
C ILE A 371 14.88 2.08 -21.40
N SER A 372 13.87 1.69 -22.19
CA SER A 372 13.13 0.43 -21.97
C SER A 372 14.03 -0.81 -22.10
N LYS A 373 14.94 -0.80 -23.07
CA LYS A 373 15.93 -1.87 -23.28
C LYS A 373 16.91 -1.93 -22.10
N HIS A 374 17.37 -0.78 -21.63
CA HIS A 374 18.23 -0.69 -20.44
C HIS A 374 17.53 -1.18 -19.17
N ALA A 375 16.25 -0.84 -18.99
CA ALA A 375 15.45 -1.32 -17.86
C ALA A 375 15.40 -2.86 -17.83
N ARG A 376 15.05 -3.49 -18.95
CA ARG A 376 15.04 -4.96 -19.09
C ARG A 376 16.40 -5.60 -18.81
N LYS A 377 17.48 -5.00 -19.33
CA LYS A 377 18.85 -5.47 -19.04
C LYS A 377 19.12 -5.39 -17.54
N SER A 378 18.70 -4.31 -16.88
CA SER A 378 18.94 -4.03 -15.47
C SER A 378 18.21 -4.98 -14.50
N GLU A 379 17.21 -5.74 -14.96
CA GLU A 379 16.52 -6.76 -14.14
C GLU A 379 17.35 -8.00 -13.84
N SER A 380 18.43 -8.22 -14.60
CA SER A 380 19.27 -9.40 -14.38
C SER A 380 19.92 -9.35 -12.99
N SER A 381 20.03 -10.52 -12.33
CA SER A 381 20.71 -10.63 -11.03
C SER A 381 22.14 -10.06 -11.09
N TYR A 382 22.82 -10.25 -12.22
CA TYR A 382 24.14 -9.68 -12.46
C TYR A 382 24.12 -8.14 -12.39
N ASN A 383 23.24 -7.48 -13.13
CA ASN A 383 23.19 -6.01 -13.19
C ASN A 383 22.68 -5.39 -11.88
N VAL A 384 21.75 -6.06 -11.18
CA VAL A 384 21.32 -5.65 -9.84
C VAL A 384 22.49 -5.68 -8.86
N ASN A 385 23.27 -6.76 -8.85
CA ASN A 385 24.43 -6.87 -7.97
C ASN A 385 25.57 -5.93 -8.39
N ALA A 386 25.79 -5.71 -9.70
CA ALA A 386 26.78 -4.75 -10.19
C ALA A 386 26.48 -3.32 -9.74
N MET A 387 25.21 -2.88 -9.85
CA MET A 387 24.76 -1.58 -9.34
C MET A 387 25.02 -1.45 -7.83
N ILE A 388 24.62 -2.46 -7.03
CA ILE A 388 24.84 -2.43 -5.57
C ILE A 388 26.34 -2.37 -5.27
N LYS A 389 27.14 -3.18 -5.96
CA LYS A 389 28.58 -3.25 -5.74
C LYS A 389 29.26 -1.91 -6.03
N LEU A 390 28.88 -1.25 -7.12
CA LEU A 390 29.40 0.07 -7.48
C LEU A 390 28.95 1.16 -6.50
N ALA A 391 27.83 1.00 -5.81
CA ALA A 391 27.34 1.99 -4.84
C ALA A 391 28.10 1.97 -3.51
N GLU A 392 28.83 0.89 -3.21
CA GLU A 392 29.58 0.74 -1.94
C GLU A 392 30.53 1.93 -1.68
N SER A 393 31.22 2.42 -2.71
CA SER A 393 32.17 3.54 -2.61
C SER A 393 31.52 4.92 -2.56
N GLU A 394 30.23 5.03 -2.90
CA GLU A 394 29.53 6.31 -3.02
C GLU A 394 28.85 6.75 -1.71
N VAL A 395 28.65 5.81 -0.79
CA VAL A 395 28.01 6.02 0.52
C VAL A 395 28.78 5.37 1.67
N PRO A 396 30.11 5.57 1.77
CA PRO A 396 30.90 4.93 2.81
C PRO A 396 30.52 5.46 4.20
N VAL A 397 30.66 4.60 5.21
CA VAL A 397 30.63 5.00 6.62
C VAL A 397 31.69 4.21 7.38
N ARG A 398 32.40 4.87 8.29
CA ARG A 398 33.32 4.21 9.21
C ARG A 398 32.59 3.78 10.47
N THR A 399 33.14 2.78 11.17
CA THR A 399 32.57 2.27 12.42
C THR A 399 32.41 3.34 13.48
N GLU A 400 33.35 4.29 13.55
CA GLU A 400 33.37 5.39 14.51
C GLU A 400 32.30 6.46 14.19
N GLU A 401 31.76 6.46 12.97
CA GLU A 401 30.71 7.41 12.55
C GLU A 401 29.30 6.88 12.82
N LEU A 402 29.18 5.58 13.09
CA LEU A 402 27.92 4.93 13.47
C LEU A 402 27.66 5.02 14.98
N ASP A 403 28.72 5.25 15.76
CA ASP A 403 28.71 5.37 17.21
C ASP A 403 29.59 6.57 17.61
N GLN A 404 29.13 7.77 17.25
CA GLN A 404 29.92 9.00 17.44
C GLN A 404 30.13 9.37 18.92
N ASP A 405 29.33 8.83 19.82
CA ASP A 405 29.48 9.03 21.26
C ASP A 405 29.29 7.69 22.00
N PRO A 406 30.39 7.00 22.34
CA PRO A 406 30.34 5.69 23.00
C PRO A 406 29.65 5.71 24.38
N TRP A 407 29.43 6.90 24.93
CA TRP A 407 28.78 7.09 26.24
C TRP A 407 27.28 7.36 26.13
N LEU A 408 26.78 7.60 24.92
CA LEU A 408 25.37 7.81 24.65
C LEU A 408 24.62 6.48 24.53
N PHE A 409 23.70 6.25 25.46
CA PHE A 409 22.92 5.02 25.52
C PHE A 409 21.55 5.21 24.86
N ASN A 410 21.35 4.55 23.73
CA ASN A 410 20.07 4.60 23.00
C ASN A 410 18.97 3.81 23.76
N CYS A 411 18.01 4.54 24.32
CA CYS A 411 16.79 4.06 24.94
C CYS A 411 15.59 4.14 23.97
N GLN A 412 14.49 3.45 24.30
CA GLN A 412 13.25 3.53 23.50
C GLN A 412 12.64 4.94 23.42
N ASN A 413 13.00 5.85 24.32
CA ASN A 413 12.50 7.21 24.40
C ASN A 413 13.54 8.29 24.01
N GLY A 414 14.70 7.90 23.49
CA GLY A 414 15.76 8.83 23.10
C GLY A 414 17.15 8.32 23.48
N THR A 415 18.14 9.20 23.40
CA THR A 415 19.54 8.88 23.70
C THR A 415 19.92 9.53 25.02
N LEU A 416 20.40 8.72 25.97
CA LEU A 416 20.84 9.14 27.32
C LEU A 416 22.33 9.44 27.36
#